data_AF-A0A5C6PD19-F1
#
_entry.id   AF-A0A5C6PD19-F1
#
_cell.length_a   1.000
_cell.length_b   1.000
_cell.length_c   1.000
_cell.angle_alpha   90.00
_cell.angle_beta   90.00
_cell.angle_gamma   90.00
#
_symmetry.space_group_name_H-M   'P 1'
#
loop_
_entity.id
_entity.type
_entity.pdbx_description
1 polymer ?
#
loop_
_entity_poly.entity_id
_entity_poly.type
_entity_poly.pdbx_seq_one_letter_code
_entity_poly.pdbx_strand_id
1 'polypeptide(L)'
;MKGFILSILSFSELIRSSSPGEHPELPPVEETGGQWLAVEAKGKQDGFSFINVENGEHCDFTVLRNMLIRTHMQDLKDVTNNVHYENYRSKKLAAVTCNGVDKTKGQLTKSPLAQMEEERREHVMKMKKMEAEMEQVFEMKVKEKKQKLKDSEAELERRHEQMKRNLEAQYKELEEKRRVFEDEKATWEAQQRILEQQKLDASKTMEKNKKKGKIF
;
A
#
# COMPACT_ATOMS: atom_id res chain seq x y z
N MET A 1 30.49 17.70 33.49
CA MET A 1 29.92 16.59 32.68
C MET A 1 30.29 16.64 31.20
N LYS A 2 30.31 17.80 30.51
CA LYS A 2 30.69 17.88 29.08
C LYS A 2 32.16 17.50 28.77
N GLY A 3 33.09 17.70 29.72
CA GLY A 3 34.50 17.34 29.54
C GLY A 3 34.81 15.83 29.61
N PHE A 4 34.00 15.04 30.30
CA PHE A 4 34.25 13.61 30.49
C PHE A 4 33.89 12.78 29.23
N ILE A 5 32.84 13.21 28.51
CA ILE A 5 32.45 12.60 27.23
C ILE A 5 33.45 12.96 26.11
N LEU A 6 33.99 14.18 26.12
CA LEU A 6 35.02 14.59 25.17
C LEU A 6 36.35 13.82 25.36
N SER A 7 36.70 13.48 26.59
CA SER A 7 37.89 12.67 26.89
C SER A 7 37.74 11.22 26.41
N ILE A 8 36.55 10.63 26.55
CA ILE A 8 36.25 9.27 26.05
C ILE A 8 36.20 9.23 24.51
N LEU A 9 35.63 10.26 23.87
CA LEU A 9 35.58 10.34 22.41
C LEU A 9 36.97 10.59 21.80
N SER A 10 37.79 11.42 22.43
CA SER A 10 39.17 11.66 22.00
C SER A 10 40.03 10.39 22.14
N PHE A 11 39.80 9.59 23.19
CA PHE A 11 40.45 8.29 23.36
C PHE A 11 39.98 7.26 22.31
N SER A 12 38.69 7.28 21.95
CA SER A 12 38.14 6.42 20.90
C SER A 12 38.56 6.83 19.48
N GLU A 13 38.82 8.12 19.22
CA GLU A 13 39.36 8.60 17.93
C GLU A 13 40.84 8.29 17.78
N LEU A 14 41.62 8.31 18.87
CA LEU A 14 43.02 7.92 18.88
C LEU A 14 43.21 6.43 18.52
N ILE A 15 42.30 5.57 18.97
CA ILE A 15 42.27 4.14 18.61
C ILE A 15 41.91 3.94 17.13
N ARG A 16 41.17 4.87 16.52
CA ARG A 16 40.68 4.76 15.14
C ARG A 16 41.65 5.31 14.09
N SER A 17 42.61 6.16 14.47
CA SER A 17 43.62 6.73 13.56
C SER A 17 44.81 5.81 13.27
N SER A 18 44.98 4.72 14.03
CA SER A 18 46.05 3.75 13.80
C SER A 18 45.65 2.73 12.73
N SER A 19 45.87 3.11 11.47
CA SER A 19 45.83 2.18 10.33
C SER A 19 46.91 1.09 10.50
N PRO A 20 46.66 -0.18 10.15
CA PRO A 20 47.64 -1.25 10.27
C PRO A 20 48.63 -1.14 9.11
N GLY A 21 49.75 -0.45 9.34
CA GLY A 21 50.85 -0.36 8.39
C GLY A 21 52.13 -0.07 9.16
N GLU A 22 52.96 -1.12 9.30
CA GLU A 22 54.32 -1.09 9.87
C GLU A 22 54.42 -0.64 11.34
N HIS A 23 54.18 -1.58 12.26
CA HIS A 23 54.66 -1.44 13.64
C HIS A 23 56.12 -1.92 13.73
N PRO A 24 57.08 -1.08 14.18
CA PRO A 24 58.35 -1.59 14.68
C PRO A 24 58.06 -2.48 15.90
N GLU A 25 58.73 -3.64 15.98
CA GLU A 25 58.56 -4.61 17.08
C GLU A 25 58.63 -3.88 18.43
N LEU A 26 57.53 -3.94 19.20
CA LEU A 26 57.51 -3.45 20.58
C LEU A 26 58.58 -4.21 21.38
N PRO A 27 59.47 -3.54 22.13
CA PRO A 27 60.43 -4.24 22.97
C PRO A 27 59.69 -5.12 23.98
N PRO A 28 60.20 -6.33 24.30
CA PRO A 28 59.54 -7.23 25.22
C PRO A 28 59.36 -6.55 26.58
N VAL A 29 58.10 -6.46 27.03
CA VAL A 29 57.76 -5.98 28.37
C VAL A 29 58.32 -7.01 29.35
N GLU A 30 59.49 -6.73 29.94
CA GLU A 30 59.99 -7.52 31.06
C GLU A 30 58.95 -7.45 32.19
N GLU A 31 58.37 -8.62 32.51
CA GLU A 31 57.42 -8.80 33.60
C GLU A 31 58.13 -8.57 34.94
N THR A 32 58.12 -7.33 35.41
CA THR A 32 58.19 -7.04 36.83
C THR A 32 56.90 -6.40 37.28
N GLY A 33 55.94 -7.23 37.67
CA GLY A 33 55.06 -6.94 38.81
C GLY A 33 54.07 -5.77 38.71
N GLY A 34 53.52 -5.46 37.53
CA GLY A 34 52.25 -4.72 37.44
C GLY A 34 52.19 -3.53 36.47
N GLN A 35 51.27 -3.65 35.51
CA GLN A 35 50.40 -2.61 34.94
C GLN A 35 51.04 -1.30 34.42
N TRP A 36 51.83 -1.42 33.35
CA TRP A 36 52.27 -0.30 32.51
C TRP A 36 51.45 -0.23 31.22
N LEU A 37 51.14 0.98 30.74
CA LEU A 37 50.63 1.19 29.38
C LEU A 37 51.73 1.86 28.54
N ALA A 38 52.02 1.29 27.37
CA ALA A 38 52.87 1.92 26.38
C ALA A 38 52.07 3.03 25.69
N VAL A 39 52.59 4.26 25.71
CA VAL A 39 52.00 5.39 25.00
C VAL A 39 53.00 5.90 23.95
N GLU A 40 52.55 6.04 22.71
CA GLU A 40 53.34 6.60 21.62
C GLU A 40 53.59 8.09 21.87
N ALA A 41 54.86 8.47 22.04
CA ALA A 41 55.25 9.85 22.26
C ALA A 41 55.33 10.58 20.91
N LYS A 42 54.32 11.40 20.60
CA LYS A 42 54.29 12.18 19.35
C LYS A 42 55.39 13.24 19.36
N GLY A 43 56.50 12.98 18.66
CA GLY A 43 57.58 13.96 18.46
C GLY A 43 59.03 13.48 18.60
N LYS A 44 59.29 12.21 18.90
CA LYS A 44 60.62 11.59 18.73
C LYS A 44 60.50 10.40 17.79
N GLN A 45 61.27 10.43 16.69
CA GLN A 45 61.55 9.23 15.91
C GLN A 45 62.13 8.20 16.89
N ASP A 46 61.41 7.10 17.08
CA ASP A 46 61.78 5.91 17.85
C ASP A 46 61.88 6.07 19.38
N GLY A 47 60.78 6.45 20.04
CA GLY A 47 60.68 6.37 21.50
C GLY A 47 59.27 6.07 22.01
N PHE A 48 59.05 4.84 22.50
CA PHE A 48 57.92 4.56 23.39
C PHE A 48 58.21 5.13 24.77
N SER A 49 57.23 5.83 25.35
CA SER A 49 57.28 6.24 26.75
C SER A 49 56.36 5.32 27.55
N PHE A 50 56.93 4.66 28.56
CA PHE A 50 56.15 3.85 29.49
C PHE A 50 55.61 4.75 30.59
N ILE A 51 54.28 4.76 30.76
CA ILE A 51 53.62 5.49 31.84
C ILE A 51 53.08 4.48 32.83
N ASN A 52 53.44 4.68 34.11
CA ASN A 52 52.84 3.89 35.18
C ASN A 52 51.45 4.47 35.43
N VAL A 53 50.43 3.67 35.17
CA VAL A 53 49.04 4.09 35.34
C VAL A 53 48.66 4.12 36.84
N GLU A 54 49.44 3.45 37.68
CA GLU A 54 49.24 3.45 39.13
C GLU A 54 50.03 4.58 39.84
N ASN A 55 51.03 5.19 39.18
CA ASN A 55 51.76 6.33 39.74
C ASN A 55 50.97 7.63 39.54
N GLY A 56 50.53 8.23 40.65
CA GLY A 56 49.77 9.49 40.67
C GLY A 56 50.51 10.71 40.14
N GLU A 57 51.83 10.65 39.95
CA GLU A 57 52.60 11.73 39.31
C GLU A 57 52.44 11.74 37.77
N HIS A 58 52.08 10.61 37.16
CA HIS A 58 51.95 10.51 35.70
C HIS A 58 50.50 10.63 35.22
N CYS A 59 49.52 10.15 35.99
CA CYS A 59 48.11 10.29 35.63
C CYS A 59 47.16 10.12 36.83
N ASP A 60 45.97 10.72 36.72
CA ASP A 60 44.92 10.65 37.76
C ASP A 60 44.09 9.35 37.71
N PHE A 61 44.55 8.31 37.00
CA PHE A 61 43.78 7.09 36.80
C PHE A 61 43.45 6.40 38.13
N THR A 62 44.42 6.33 39.05
CA THR A 62 44.20 5.77 40.39
C THR A 62 43.11 6.52 41.14
N VAL A 63 43.08 7.85 41.03
CA VAL A 63 42.06 8.70 41.67
C VAL A 63 40.69 8.44 41.03
N LEU A 64 40.61 8.40 39.69
CA LEU A 64 39.37 8.13 38.97
C LEU A 64 38.81 6.73 39.27
N ARG A 65 39.66 5.70 39.26
CA ARG A 65 39.29 4.33 39.62
C ARG A 65 38.74 4.28 41.04
N ASN A 66 39.46 4.86 42.01
CA ASN A 66 39.01 4.88 43.39
C ASN A 66 37.67 5.61 43.54
N MET A 67 37.50 6.75 42.86
CA MET A 67 36.25 7.49 42.86
C MET A 67 35.09 6.64 42.32
N LEU A 68 35.25 6.04 41.14
CA LEU A 68 34.17 5.32 40.45
C LEU A 68 33.80 4.00 41.12
N ILE A 69 34.80 3.18 41.49
CA ILE A 69 34.55 1.80 41.91
C ILE A 69 34.75 1.55 43.42
N ARG A 70 35.48 2.40 44.15
CA ARG A 70 35.65 2.21 45.60
C ARG A 70 34.71 3.08 46.42
N THR A 71 34.50 4.34 46.04
CA THR A 71 33.73 5.28 46.88
C THR A 71 32.34 5.61 46.33
N HIS A 72 32.16 5.84 45.02
CA HIS A 72 30.91 6.39 44.48
C HIS A 72 30.09 5.37 43.65
N MET A 73 30.46 4.09 43.64
CA MET A 73 29.73 3.08 42.86
C MET A 73 28.26 2.95 43.30
N GLN A 74 28.02 3.00 44.61
CA GLN A 74 26.67 2.86 45.15
C GLN A 74 25.81 4.08 44.80
N ASP A 75 26.34 5.30 44.96
CA ASP A 75 25.64 6.52 44.55
C ASP A 75 25.32 6.54 43.06
N LEU A 76 26.23 6.06 42.20
CA LEU A 76 25.97 5.93 40.77
C LEU A 76 24.81 4.98 40.47
N LYS A 77 24.72 3.86 41.20
CA LYS A 77 23.59 2.93 41.10
C LYS A 77 22.30 3.57 41.58
N ASP A 78 22.35 4.29 42.69
CA ASP A 78 21.17 4.92 43.31
C ASP A 78 20.63 6.06 42.45
N VAL A 79 21.49 6.90 41.87
CA VAL A 79 21.08 7.94 40.91
C VAL A 79 20.51 7.31 39.64
N THR A 80 21.15 6.25 39.13
CA THR A 80 20.64 5.55 37.94
C THR A 80 19.27 4.94 38.20
N ASN A 81 19.06 4.31 39.36
CA ASN A 81 17.80 3.70 39.71
C ASN A 81 16.72 4.76 40.03
N ASN A 82 16.99 5.64 40.98
CA ASN A 82 15.98 6.52 41.56
C ASN A 82 15.72 7.78 40.74
N VAL A 83 16.64 8.15 39.84
CA VAL A 83 16.48 9.31 38.95
C VAL A 83 16.30 8.86 37.52
N HIS A 84 17.29 8.17 36.93
CA HIS A 84 17.24 7.91 35.49
C HIS A 84 16.19 6.86 35.10
N TYR A 85 16.17 5.73 35.82
CA TYR A 85 15.22 4.64 35.58
C TYR A 85 13.80 5.06 35.99
N GLU A 86 13.62 5.65 37.17
CA GLU A 86 12.29 6.12 37.58
C GLU A 86 11.73 7.25 36.69
N ASN A 87 12.56 8.16 36.17
CA ASN A 87 12.11 9.14 35.16
C ASN A 87 11.73 8.48 33.84
N TYR A 88 12.50 7.50 33.37
CA TYR A 88 12.18 6.74 32.17
C TYR A 88 10.88 5.96 32.34
N ARG A 89 10.74 5.24 33.46
CA ARG A 89 9.56 4.48 33.86
C ARG A 89 8.34 5.38 33.94
N SER A 90 8.44 6.52 34.62
CA SER A 90 7.37 7.52 34.71
C SER A 90 6.95 8.04 33.35
N LYS A 91 7.90 8.36 32.45
CA LYS A 91 7.57 8.80 31.09
C LYS A 91 6.90 7.71 30.26
N LYS A 92 7.34 6.46 30.37
CA LYS A 92 6.72 5.33 29.67
C LYS A 92 5.32 5.03 30.18
N LEU A 93 5.12 5.04 31.49
CA LEU A 93 3.80 4.87 32.10
C LEU A 93 2.87 6.06 31.78
N ALA A 94 3.38 7.29 31.85
CA ALA A 94 2.61 8.48 31.49
C ALA A 94 2.19 8.45 30.02
N ALA A 95 3.05 8.01 29.08
CA ALA A 95 2.68 7.85 27.67
C ALA A 95 1.56 6.80 27.46
N VAL A 96 1.50 5.78 28.32
CA VAL A 96 0.40 4.82 28.32
C VAL A 96 -0.88 5.47 28.89
N THR A 97 -0.77 6.25 29.96
CA THR A 97 -1.92 6.92 30.61
C THR A 97 -2.45 8.14 29.84
N CYS A 98 -1.60 8.91 29.14
CA CYS A 98 -2.02 10.15 28.47
C CYS A 98 -2.54 9.95 27.04
N ASN A 99 -2.20 8.82 26.39
CA ASN A 99 -2.83 8.43 25.13
C ASN A 99 -4.31 8.00 25.32
N GLY A 100 -4.80 7.98 26.58
CA GLY A 100 -6.15 7.57 26.96
C GLY A 100 -7.01 8.63 27.66
N VAL A 101 -6.58 9.90 27.80
CA VAL A 101 -7.42 10.93 28.46
C VAL A 101 -7.42 12.25 27.71
N ASP A 102 -8.19 12.29 26.63
CA ASP A 102 -9.24 13.30 26.57
C ASP A 102 -10.39 12.79 27.45
N LYS A 103 -10.79 13.62 28.43
CA LYS A 103 -12.00 13.54 29.28
C LYS A 103 -11.80 13.15 30.74
N THR A 104 -11.68 14.22 31.53
CA THR A 104 -12.51 14.50 32.72
C THR A 104 -12.16 13.79 34.02
N LYS A 105 -11.55 14.58 34.92
CA LYS A 105 -11.64 14.57 36.39
C LYS A 105 -12.51 13.46 37.00
N GLY A 106 -11.85 12.50 37.65
CA GLY A 106 -12.34 11.85 38.87
C GLY A 106 -12.57 10.35 38.79
N GLN A 107 -11.54 9.53 39.07
CA GLN A 107 -11.74 8.27 39.80
C GLN A 107 -10.40 7.69 40.31
N LEU A 108 -10.02 7.99 41.55
CA LEU A 108 -8.89 7.38 42.27
C LEU A 108 -9.38 6.26 43.20
N THR A 109 -10.11 5.26 42.66
CA THR A 109 -10.61 4.13 43.49
C THR A 109 -10.45 2.75 42.84
N LYS A 110 -9.73 2.63 41.73
CA LYS A 110 -9.56 1.34 41.03
C LYS A 110 -8.10 0.90 41.11
N SER A 111 -7.85 -0.38 41.42
CA SER A 111 -6.50 -0.95 41.37
C SER A 111 -5.89 -0.69 39.97
N PRO A 112 -4.66 -0.15 39.87
CA PRO A 112 -4.04 0.21 38.58
C PRO A 112 -4.01 -0.92 37.55
N LEU A 113 -3.97 -2.18 38.01
CA LEU A 113 -4.01 -3.37 37.14
C LEU A 113 -5.39 -3.58 36.48
N ALA A 114 -6.47 -3.28 37.21
CA ALA A 114 -7.83 -3.40 36.70
C ALA A 114 -8.14 -2.32 35.66
N GLN A 115 -7.59 -1.11 35.82
CA GLN A 115 -7.73 -0.05 34.81
C GLN A 115 -7.02 -0.42 33.51
N MET A 116 -5.81 -0.98 33.59
CA MET A 116 -5.07 -1.39 32.38
C MET A 116 -5.76 -2.55 31.64
N GLU A 117 -6.40 -3.47 32.37
CA GLU A 117 -7.17 -4.56 31.76
C GLU A 117 -8.48 -4.07 31.13
N GLU A 118 -9.17 -3.12 31.78
CA GLU A 118 -10.38 -2.46 31.28
C GLU A 118 -10.07 -1.68 30.00
N GLU A 119 -9.05 -0.82 30.00
CA GLU A 119 -8.61 -0.05 28.82
C GLU A 119 -8.22 -0.96 27.65
N ARG A 120 -7.55 -2.09 27.93
CA ARG A 120 -7.25 -3.10 26.90
C ARG A 120 -8.54 -3.71 26.35
N ARG A 121 -9.52 -4.03 27.20
CA ARG A 121 -10.82 -4.57 26.76
C ARG A 121 -11.58 -3.54 25.92
N GLU A 122 -11.61 -2.28 26.33
CA GLU A 122 -12.25 -1.18 25.61
C GLU A 122 -11.59 -0.96 24.24
N HIS A 123 -10.25 -0.96 24.18
CA HIS A 123 -9.52 -0.83 22.92
C HIS A 123 -9.80 -1.99 21.97
N VAL A 124 -9.78 -3.23 22.46
CA VAL A 124 -10.13 -4.42 21.65
C VAL A 124 -11.56 -4.33 21.13
N MET A 125 -12.52 -3.92 21.99
CA MET A 125 -13.91 -3.75 21.59
C MET A 125 -14.07 -2.64 20.54
N LYS A 126 -13.35 -1.52 20.68
CA LYS A 126 -13.36 -0.42 19.72
C LYS A 126 -12.78 -0.84 18.37
N MET A 127 -11.65 -1.56 18.37
CA MET A 127 -11.04 -2.08 17.15
C MET A 127 -11.98 -3.06 16.44
N LYS A 128 -12.59 -3.98 17.19
CA LYS A 128 -13.58 -4.92 16.65
C LYS A 128 -14.82 -4.22 16.09
N LYS A 129 -15.29 -3.15 16.75
CA LYS A 129 -16.42 -2.35 16.27
C LYS A 129 -16.06 -1.62 14.97
N MET A 130 -14.88 -1.01 14.91
CA MET A 130 -14.42 -0.31 13.72
C MET A 130 -14.24 -1.26 12.53
N GLU A 131 -13.72 -2.47 12.78
CA GLU A 131 -13.64 -3.55 11.78
C GLU A 131 -15.02 -3.95 11.25
N ALA A 132 -15.99 -4.18 12.15
CA ALA A 132 -17.35 -4.52 11.76
C ALA A 132 -18.05 -3.40 10.96
N GLU A 133 -17.86 -2.14 11.34
CA GLU A 133 -18.40 -0.99 10.61
C GLU A 133 -17.77 -0.87 9.22
N MET A 134 -16.45 -1.04 9.11
CA MET A 134 -15.73 -1.04 7.82
C MET A 134 -16.23 -2.17 6.91
N GLU A 135 -16.38 -3.38 7.44
CA GLU A 135 -16.89 -4.53 6.70
C GLU A 135 -18.32 -4.29 6.21
N GLN A 136 -19.20 -3.77 7.09
CA GLN A 136 -20.58 -3.46 6.70
C GLN A 136 -20.66 -2.41 5.58
N VAL A 137 -19.84 -1.36 5.66
CA VAL A 137 -19.77 -0.34 4.60
C VAL A 137 -19.26 -0.96 3.30
N PHE A 138 -18.28 -1.86 3.38
CA PHE A 138 -17.76 -2.57 2.21
C PHE A 138 -18.83 -3.47 1.58
N GLU A 139 -19.48 -4.33 2.37
CA GLU A 139 -20.57 -5.19 1.90
C GLU A 139 -21.70 -4.39 1.26
N MET A 140 -22.11 -3.28 1.88
CA MET A 140 -23.16 -2.41 1.36
C MET A 140 -22.76 -1.79 0.02
N LYS A 141 -21.51 -1.30 -0.12
CA LYS A 141 -20.99 -0.78 -1.39
C LYS A 141 -20.91 -1.85 -2.47
N VAL A 142 -20.44 -3.05 -2.12
CA VAL A 142 -20.38 -4.18 -3.06
C VAL A 142 -21.77 -4.55 -3.54
N LYS A 143 -22.74 -4.64 -2.63
CA LYS A 143 -24.14 -4.92 -2.96
C LYS A 143 -24.74 -3.85 -3.86
N GLU A 144 -24.53 -2.57 -3.55
CA GLU A 144 -24.98 -1.44 -4.38
C GLU A 144 -24.38 -1.50 -5.79
N LYS A 145 -23.07 -1.73 -5.91
CA LYS A 145 -22.39 -1.84 -7.21
C LYS A 145 -22.88 -3.04 -8.02
N LYS A 146 -23.05 -4.21 -7.39
CA LYS A 146 -23.61 -5.41 -8.03
C LYS A 146 -25.05 -5.18 -8.51
N GLN A 147 -25.87 -4.53 -7.68
CA GLN A 147 -27.25 -4.20 -8.06
C GLN A 147 -27.27 -3.23 -9.23
N LYS A 148 -26.45 -2.18 -9.20
CA LYS A 148 -26.35 -1.20 -10.29
C LYS A 148 -25.88 -1.83 -11.61
N LEU A 149 -24.95 -2.78 -11.55
CA LEU A 149 -24.53 -3.55 -12.73
C LEU A 149 -25.68 -4.38 -13.29
N LYS A 150 -26.40 -5.10 -12.43
CA LYS A 150 -27.56 -5.91 -12.83
C LYS A 150 -28.64 -5.06 -13.50
N ASP A 151 -28.97 -3.90 -12.94
CA ASP A 151 -29.97 -3.00 -13.51
C ASP A 151 -29.51 -2.41 -14.85
N SER A 152 -28.21 -2.07 -14.96
CA SER A 152 -27.62 -1.59 -16.21
C SER A 152 -27.61 -2.64 -17.31
N GLU A 153 -27.33 -3.90 -16.96
CA GLU A 153 -27.35 -5.04 -17.88
C GLU A 153 -28.78 -5.29 -18.39
N ALA A 154 -29.76 -5.30 -17.49
CA ALA A 154 -31.17 -5.48 -17.86
C ALA A 154 -31.69 -4.37 -18.80
N GLU A 155 -31.34 -3.11 -18.56
CA GLU A 155 -31.72 -2.01 -19.47
C GLU A 155 -31.02 -2.11 -20.83
N LEU A 156 -29.76 -2.55 -20.86
CA LEU A 156 -29.05 -2.77 -22.11
C LEU A 156 -29.70 -3.88 -22.93
N GLU A 157 -30.06 -4.99 -22.29
CA GLU A 157 -30.76 -6.11 -22.94
C GLU A 157 -32.13 -5.65 -23.47
N ARG A 158 -32.89 -4.90 -22.68
CA ARG A 158 -34.20 -4.35 -23.11
C ARG A 158 -34.06 -3.48 -24.37
N ARG A 159 -33.02 -2.64 -24.43
CA ARG A 159 -32.73 -1.80 -25.62
C ARG A 159 -32.33 -2.64 -26.82
N HIS A 160 -31.51 -3.65 -26.60
CA HIS A 160 -31.08 -4.57 -27.64
C HIS A 160 -32.27 -5.34 -28.23
N GLU A 161 -33.15 -5.89 -27.38
CA GLU A 161 -34.39 -6.52 -27.82
C GLU A 161 -35.30 -5.56 -28.60
N GLN A 162 -35.45 -4.33 -28.12
CA GLN A 162 -36.28 -3.33 -28.81
C GLN A 162 -35.72 -3.00 -30.19
N MET A 163 -34.41 -2.81 -30.31
CA MET A 163 -33.75 -2.59 -31.59
C MET A 163 -33.91 -3.79 -32.53
N LYS A 164 -33.74 -5.01 -32.02
CA LYS A 164 -33.93 -6.24 -32.77
C LYS A 164 -35.35 -6.38 -33.32
N ARG A 165 -36.37 -6.14 -32.48
CA ARG A 165 -37.79 -6.17 -32.91
C ARG A 165 -38.06 -5.13 -34.00
N ASN A 166 -37.50 -3.94 -33.89
CA ASN A 166 -37.65 -2.89 -34.90
C ASN A 166 -37.02 -3.30 -36.24
N LEU A 167 -35.81 -3.87 -36.22
CA LEU A 167 -35.16 -4.38 -37.43
C LEU A 167 -35.96 -5.51 -38.06
N GLU A 168 -36.42 -6.47 -37.26
CA GLU A 168 -37.27 -7.58 -37.74
C GLU A 168 -38.58 -7.07 -38.37
N ALA A 169 -39.19 -6.05 -37.79
CA ALA A 169 -40.38 -5.41 -38.36
C ALA A 169 -40.08 -4.74 -39.70
N GLN A 170 -38.96 -4.00 -39.81
CA GLN A 170 -38.55 -3.39 -41.07
C GLN A 170 -38.23 -4.43 -42.15
N TYR A 171 -37.54 -5.52 -41.79
CA TYR A 171 -37.29 -6.62 -42.73
C TYR A 171 -38.59 -7.22 -43.23
N LYS A 172 -39.56 -7.50 -42.35
CA LYS A 172 -40.87 -8.02 -42.75
C LYS A 172 -41.63 -7.04 -43.65
N GLU A 173 -41.59 -5.75 -43.36
CA GLU A 173 -42.23 -4.74 -44.21
C GLU A 173 -41.59 -4.67 -45.60
N LEU A 174 -40.26 -4.72 -45.67
CA LEU A 174 -39.53 -4.74 -46.95
C LEU A 174 -39.82 -6.03 -47.73
N GLU A 175 -39.93 -7.16 -47.06
CA GLU A 175 -40.24 -8.45 -47.69
C GLU A 175 -41.67 -8.46 -48.25
N GLU A 176 -42.64 -7.92 -47.50
CA GLU A 176 -44.01 -7.80 -47.99
C GLU A 176 -44.10 -6.85 -49.20
N LYS A 177 -43.38 -5.71 -49.16
CA LYS A 177 -43.31 -4.79 -50.31
C LYS A 177 -42.69 -5.46 -51.54
N ARG A 178 -41.65 -6.27 -51.35
CA ARG A 178 -41.05 -7.08 -52.43
C ARG A 178 -42.08 -8.04 -53.01
N ARG A 179 -42.77 -8.80 -52.16
CA ARG A 179 -43.78 -9.77 -52.58
C ARG A 179 -44.91 -9.12 -53.37
N VAL A 180 -45.47 -8.02 -52.86
CA VAL A 180 -46.54 -7.26 -53.55
C VAL A 180 -46.05 -6.76 -54.91
N PHE A 181 -44.84 -6.20 -54.98
CA PHE A 181 -44.26 -5.75 -56.24
C PHE A 181 -44.06 -6.91 -57.25
N GLU A 182 -43.62 -8.08 -56.78
CA GLU A 182 -43.49 -9.28 -57.61
C GLU A 182 -44.84 -9.79 -58.12
N ASP A 183 -45.88 -9.78 -57.28
CA ASP A 183 -47.25 -10.16 -57.65
C ASP A 183 -47.86 -9.18 -58.67
N GLU A 184 -47.67 -7.86 -58.47
CA GLU A 184 -48.11 -6.82 -59.40
C GLU A 184 -47.40 -6.94 -60.75
N LYS A 185 -46.08 -7.16 -60.73
CA LYS A 185 -45.27 -7.40 -61.93
C LYS A 185 -45.76 -8.64 -62.68
N ALA A 186 -45.99 -9.76 -61.98
CA ALA A 186 -46.49 -10.99 -62.61
C ALA A 186 -47.88 -10.79 -63.23
N THR A 187 -48.76 -10.06 -62.54
CA THR A 187 -50.10 -9.73 -63.03
C THR A 187 -50.04 -8.85 -64.28
N TRP A 188 -49.19 -7.82 -64.28
CA TRP A 188 -48.98 -6.94 -65.43
C TRP A 188 -48.39 -7.71 -66.63
N GLU A 189 -47.39 -8.57 -66.42
CA GLU A 189 -46.82 -9.42 -67.46
C GLU A 189 -47.86 -10.37 -68.06
N ALA A 190 -48.73 -10.96 -67.24
CA ALA A 190 -49.82 -11.81 -67.72
C ALA A 190 -50.83 -11.02 -68.56
N GLN A 191 -51.22 -9.81 -68.11
CA GLN A 191 -52.10 -8.92 -68.87
C GLN A 191 -51.49 -8.50 -70.21
N GLN A 192 -50.20 -8.16 -70.24
CA GLN A 192 -49.50 -7.84 -71.49
C GLN A 192 -49.49 -9.02 -72.46
N ARG A 193 -49.19 -10.24 -71.99
CA ARG A 193 -49.24 -11.45 -72.83
C ARG A 193 -50.63 -11.70 -73.42
N ILE A 194 -51.69 -11.53 -72.63
CA ILE A 194 -53.07 -11.67 -73.09
C ILE A 194 -53.39 -10.63 -74.16
N LEU A 195 -52.99 -9.37 -73.96
CA LEU A 195 -53.23 -8.29 -74.92
C LEU A 195 -52.49 -8.52 -76.24
N GLU A 196 -51.23 -8.96 -76.18
CA GLU A 196 -50.46 -9.32 -77.38
C GLU A 196 -51.09 -10.49 -78.14
N GLN A 197 -51.55 -11.53 -77.43
CA GLN A 197 -52.25 -12.66 -78.02
C GLN A 197 -53.55 -12.22 -78.71
N GLN A 198 -54.36 -11.37 -78.07
CA GLN A 198 -55.58 -10.80 -78.65
C GLN A 198 -55.29 -9.98 -79.91
N LYS A 199 -54.24 -9.14 -79.90
CA LYS A 199 -53.82 -8.38 -81.10
C LYS A 199 -53.43 -9.31 -82.25
N LEU A 200 -52.69 -10.38 -81.96
CA LEU A 200 -52.26 -11.36 -82.96
C LEU A 200 -53.47 -12.08 -83.57
N ASP A 201 -54.42 -12.51 -82.76
CA ASP A 201 -55.61 -13.23 -83.20
C ASP A 201 -56.61 -12.33 -83.95
N ALA A 202 -56.73 -11.06 -83.55
CA ALA A 202 -57.48 -10.05 -84.30
C ALA A 202 -56.86 -9.79 -85.68
N SER A 203 -55.53 -9.68 -85.76
CA SER A 203 -54.79 -9.52 -87.01
C SER A 203 -55.01 -10.71 -87.96
N LYS A 204 -54.89 -11.96 -87.47
CA LYS A 204 -55.18 -13.18 -88.23
C LYS A 204 -56.62 -13.22 -88.75
N THR A 205 -57.58 -12.77 -87.96
CA THR A 205 -59.01 -12.75 -88.32
C THR A 205 -59.29 -11.75 -89.44
N MET A 206 -58.71 -10.55 -89.36
CA MET A 206 -58.79 -9.54 -90.43
C MET A 206 -58.17 -10.01 -91.75
N GLU A 207 -57.05 -10.75 -91.67
CA GLU A 207 -56.36 -11.34 -92.83
C GLU A 207 -57.21 -12.43 -93.52
N LYS A 208 -57.88 -13.30 -92.74
CA LYS A 208 -58.83 -14.29 -93.26
C LYS A 208 -60.03 -13.64 -93.94
N ASN A 209 -60.57 -12.54 -93.40
CA ASN A 209 -61.69 -11.82 -94.00
C ASN A 209 -61.31 -11.11 -95.31
N LYS A 210 -60.11 -10.52 -95.39
CA LYS A 210 -59.58 -9.97 -96.65
C LYS A 210 -59.43 -11.03 -97.75
N LYS A 211 -59.01 -12.25 -97.40
CA LYS A 211 -58.89 -13.36 -98.36
C LYS A 211 -60.25 -13.85 -98.85
N LYS A 212 -61.29 -13.83 -98.00
CA LYS A 212 -62.67 -14.20 -98.39
C LYS A 212 -63.35 -13.15 -99.28
N GLY A 213 -63.10 -11.86 -99.06
CA GLY A 213 -63.68 -10.76 -99.86
C GLY A 213 -63.04 -10.55 -101.24
N LYS A 214 -61.97 -11.29 -101.58
CA LYS A 214 -61.24 -11.18 -102.85
C LYS A 214 -61.63 -12.27 -103.87
N ILE A 215 -62.63 -13.08 -103.53
CA ILE A 215 -63.21 -14.15 -104.36
C ILE A 215 -64.64 -13.71 -104.71
N PHE A 216 -64.78 -12.69 -105.53
CA PHE A 216 -65.96 -12.42 -106.36
C PHE A 216 -65.59 -11.40 -107.44
#